data_AF-A0A3C1CCN5-F1
#
_entry.id   AF-A0A3C1CCN5-F1
#
_cell.length_a   1.000
_cell.length_b   1.000
_cell.length_c   1.000
_cell.angle_alpha   90.00
_cell.angle_beta   90.00
_cell.angle_gamma   90.00
#
_symmetry.space_group_name_H-M   'P 1'
#
loop_
_entity.id
_entity.type
_entity.pdbx_description
1 polymer ?
#
loop_
_entity_poly.entity_id
_entity_poly.type
_entity_poly.pdbx_seq_one_letter_code
_entity_poly.pdbx_strand_id
1 'polypeptide(L)'
;MVTFVRPWIYYKVGKGWVLVSSPLSFYAFRDILNKSGNTKDYIELRSTYGVQRNFKLKNILNRNRAWTELRFTDINGPSTIFQVRLRIQNTFLFPLKKLNVHTDLNHNLSNE
;
A
#
# COMPACT_ATOMS: atom_id res chain seq x y z
N MET A 1 1.45 -15.01 12.23
CA MET A 1 2.58 -14.07 12.01
C MET A 1 2.58 -13.72 10.54
N VAL A 2 2.53 -12.43 10.19
CA VAL A 2 2.52 -11.99 8.77
C VAL A 2 3.94 -11.61 8.41
N THR A 3 4.54 -12.31 7.45
CA THR A 3 5.83 -11.94 6.88
C THR A 3 5.58 -11.31 5.54
N PHE A 4 5.97 -10.05 5.34
CA PHE A 4 5.85 -9.40 4.04
C PHE A 4 7.13 -8.69 3.66
N VAL A 5 7.49 -8.78 2.38
CA VAL A 5 8.60 -8.06 1.76
C VAL A 5 8.02 -7.28 0.59
N ARG A 6 8.07 -5.95 0.68
CA ARG A 6 7.50 -5.08 -0.35
C ARG A 6 8.43 -3.90 -0.66
N PRO A 7 9.26 -3.99 -1.72
CA PRO A 7 10.06 -2.89 -2.18
C PRO A 7 9.18 -1.85 -2.85
N TRP A 8 9.29 -0.59 -2.42
CA TRP A 8 8.63 0.54 -3.07
C TRP A 8 9.66 1.42 -3.79
N ILE A 9 9.37 1.74 -5.03
CA ILE A 9 10.13 2.64 -5.88
C ILE A 9 9.27 3.87 -6.11
N TYR A 10 9.79 5.04 -5.74
CA TYR A 10 9.14 6.33 -5.91
C TYR A 10 10.00 7.20 -6.84
N TYR A 11 9.46 7.53 -8.01
CA TYR A 11 10.14 8.40 -8.96
C TYR A 11 9.41 9.75 -9.08
N LYS A 12 10.10 10.84 -8.72
CA LYS A 12 9.54 12.20 -8.77
C LYS A 12 9.61 12.73 -10.20
N VAL A 13 8.48 13.03 -10.80
CA VAL A 13 8.39 13.53 -12.19
C VAL A 13 8.31 15.06 -12.25
N GLY A 14 7.95 15.71 -11.13
CA GLY A 14 7.87 17.16 -11.02
C GLY A 14 6.46 17.67 -10.74
N LYS A 15 6.37 18.95 -10.37
CA LYS A 15 5.13 19.64 -9.96
C LYS A 15 4.34 18.96 -8.84
N GLY A 16 4.86 17.94 -8.15
CA GLY A 16 4.12 17.14 -7.16
C GLY A 16 3.63 15.76 -7.65
N TRP A 17 3.93 15.37 -8.89
CA TRP A 17 3.69 14.01 -9.41
C TRP A 17 4.80 13.04 -9.01
N VAL A 18 4.41 11.83 -8.64
CA VAL A 18 5.29 10.72 -8.29
C VAL A 18 4.77 9.46 -8.97
N LEU A 19 5.62 8.78 -9.74
CA LEU A 19 5.35 7.42 -10.19
C LEU A 19 5.70 6.47 -9.04
N VAL A 20 4.80 5.53 -8.79
CA VAL A 20 4.92 4.56 -7.72
C VAL A 20 4.95 3.17 -8.33
N SER A 21 5.97 2.40 -7.98
CA SER A 21 6.09 1.01 -8.40
C SER A 21 6.49 0.14 -7.22
N SER A 22 5.93 -1.06 -7.17
CA SER A 22 6.25 -2.14 -6.26
C SER A 22 6.28 -3.39 -7.13
N PRO A 23 7.38 -3.65 -7.85
CA PRO A 23 7.38 -4.57 -8.98
C PRO A 23 7.10 -6.01 -8.56
N LEU A 24 7.58 -6.42 -7.39
CA LEU A 24 7.29 -7.71 -6.80
C LEU A 24 7.27 -7.58 -5.28
N SER A 25 6.18 -8.03 -4.68
CA SER A 25 5.98 -8.03 -3.23
C SER A 25 5.57 -9.44 -2.83
N PHE A 26 6.08 -9.90 -1.71
CA PHE A 26 5.75 -11.20 -1.13
C PHE A 26 4.99 -10.99 0.17
N TYR A 27 3.94 -11.77 0.37
CA TYR A 27 3.13 -11.76 1.58
C TYR A 27 2.86 -13.22 2.00
N ALA A 28 3.39 -13.64 3.13
CA ALA A 28 3.00 -14.87 3.80
C ALA A 28 2.11 -14.52 4.99
N PHE A 29 0.88 -15.02 4.96
CA PHE A 29 -0.10 -14.80 6.01
C PHE A 29 -0.90 -16.06 6.27
N ARG A 30 -1.50 -16.14 7.46
CA ARG A 30 -2.39 -17.22 7.87
C ARG A 30 -3.79 -16.66 7.97
N ASP A 31 -4.73 -17.27 7.25
CA ASP A 31 -6.14 -16.87 7.29
C ASP A 31 -6.98 -17.92 8.03
N ILE A 32 -8.06 -17.48 8.67
CA ILE A 32 -9.01 -18.36 9.38
C ILE A 32 -10.16 -18.66 8.43
N LEU A 33 -10.26 -19.91 8.00
CA LEU A 33 -11.24 -20.32 6.98
C LEU A 33 -12.67 -20.45 7.52
N ASN A 34 -12.82 -20.67 8.82
CA ASN A 34 -14.14 -20.93 9.42
C ASN A 34 -14.18 -20.62 10.93
N LYS A 35 -15.40 -20.63 11.48
CA LYS A 35 -15.67 -20.44 12.92
C LYS A 35 -15.05 -21.51 13.81
N SER A 36 -14.64 -22.65 13.25
CA SER A 36 -13.95 -23.73 13.96
C SER A 36 -12.45 -23.47 14.16
N GLY A 37 -11.92 -22.37 13.63
CA GLY A 37 -10.51 -21.99 13.79
C GLY A 37 -9.56 -22.71 12.85
N ASN A 38 -10.07 -23.36 11.79
CA ASN A 38 -9.20 -23.93 10.77
C ASN A 38 -8.42 -22.82 10.09
N THR A 39 -7.10 -22.97 10.05
CA THR A 39 -6.22 -21.99 9.44
C THR A 39 -5.61 -22.55 8.17
N LYS A 40 -5.37 -21.66 7.19
CA LYS A 40 -4.58 -21.98 6.02
C LYS A 40 -3.50 -20.92 5.84
N ASP A 41 -2.28 -21.39 5.62
CA ASP A 41 -1.17 -20.54 5.25
C ASP A 41 -1.28 -20.20 3.77
N TYR A 42 -1.23 -18.91 3.48
CA TYR A 42 -1.31 -18.36 2.14
C TYR A 42 -0.02 -17.63 1.82
N ILE A 43 0.42 -17.81 0.58
CA ILE A 43 1.48 -17.02 -0.01
C ILE A 43 0.88 -16.19 -1.13
N GLU A 44 1.10 -14.89 -1.07
CA GLU A 44 0.64 -13.92 -2.06
C GLU A 44 1.83 -13.21 -2.70
N LEU A 45 1.84 -13.17 -4.03
CA LEU A 45 2.69 -12.27 -4.81
C LEU A 45 1.87 -11.08 -5.28
N ARG A 46 2.41 -9.88 -5.09
CA ARG A 46 1.76 -8.64 -5.51
C ARG A 46 2.70 -7.73 -6.29
N SER A 47 2.26 -7.29 -7.45
CA SER A 47 2.84 -6.15 -8.13
C SER A 47 1.91 -4.95 -8.01
N THR A 48 2.46 -3.75 -7.81
CA THR A 48 1.64 -2.53 -7.72
C THR A 48 2.28 -1.43 -8.52
N TYR A 49 1.50 -0.81 -9.38
CA TYR A 49 1.95 0.27 -10.24
C TYR A 49 0.94 1.40 -10.17
N GLY A 50 1.41 2.63 -10.21
CA GLY A 50 0.49 3.74 -10.35
C GLY A 50 1.13 5.09 -10.14
N VAL A 51 0.28 6.06 -9.85
CA VAL A 51 0.64 7.45 -9.74
C VAL A 51 0.19 8.01 -8.41
N GLN A 52 0.96 8.97 -7.92
CA GLN A 52 0.63 9.75 -6.74
C GLN A 52 0.78 11.22 -7.09
N ARG A 53 -0.20 12.02 -6.67
CA ARG A 53 -0.19 13.46 -6.77
C ARG A 53 -0.24 14.07 -5.37
N ASN A 54 0.80 14.82 -5.04
CA ASN A 54 0.93 15.55 -3.79
C ASN A 54 0.55 17.01 -4.00
N PHE A 55 -0.37 17.51 -3.20
CA PHE A 55 -0.73 18.92 -3.11
C PHE A 55 -0.45 19.42 -1.70
N LYS A 56 0.24 20.55 -1.59
CA LYS A 56 0.45 21.23 -0.31
C LYS A 56 -0.63 22.30 -0.16
N LEU A 57 -1.54 22.12 0.80
CA LEU A 57 -2.61 23.05 1.14
C LEU A 57 -2.26 23.72 2.47
N LYS A 58 -1.56 24.87 2.40
CA LYS A 58 -0.94 25.52 3.58
C LYS A 58 0.00 24.54 4.32
N ASN A 59 -0.41 24.09 5.49
CA ASN A 59 0.34 23.16 6.34
C ASN A 59 -0.09 21.69 6.13
N ILE A 60 -1.13 21.44 5.35
CA ILE A 60 -1.68 20.10 5.11
C ILE A 60 -1.06 19.54 3.84
N LEU A 61 -0.65 18.27 3.87
CA LEU A 61 -0.25 17.54 2.67
C LEU A 61 -1.41 16.63 2.23
N ASN A 62 -2.04 16.98 1.11
CA ASN A 62 -3.02 16.12 0.45
C ASN A 62 -2.29 15.24 -0.55
N ARG A 63 -2.47 13.93 -0.42
CA ARG A 63 -1.85 12.90 -1.26
C ARG A 63 -2.96 12.09 -1.93
N ASN A 64 -3.06 12.23 -3.24
CA ASN A 64 -3.96 11.44 -4.08
C ASN A 64 -3.16 10.31 -4.70
N ARG A 65 -3.65 9.09 -4.65
CA ARG A 65 -3.01 7.90 -5.19
C ARG A 65 -4.01 7.16 -6.07
N ALA A 66 -3.54 6.70 -7.22
CA ALA A 66 -4.25 5.76 -8.05
C ALA A 66 -3.28 4.65 -8.40
N TRP A 67 -3.54 3.44 -7.91
CA TRP A 67 -2.68 2.28 -8.07
C TRP A 67 -3.45 1.09 -8.62
N THR A 68 -2.82 0.35 -9.52
CA THR A 68 -3.28 -0.96 -9.97
C THR A 68 -2.45 -2.02 -9.26
N GLU A 69 -3.11 -2.89 -8.51
CA GLU A 69 -2.51 -4.07 -7.88
C GLU A 69 -2.80 -5.29 -8.74
N LEU A 70 -1.75 -6.04 -9.09
CA LEU A 70 -1.83 -7.39 -9.64
C LEU A 70 -1.49 -8.34 -8.50
N ARG A 71 -2.38 -9.28 -8.18
CA ARG A 71 -2.24 -10.16 -7.02
C ARG A 71 -2.41 -11.61 -7.43
N PHE A 72 -1.49 -12.45 -7.01
CA PHE A 72 -1.58 -13.90 -7.08
C PHE A 72 -1.63 -14.43 -5.66
N THR A 73 -2.74 -15.01 -5.25
CA THR A 73 -2.93 -15.60 -3.93
C THR A 73 -2.84 -17.11 -4.01
N ASP A 74 -2.30 -17.75 -2.97
CA ASP A 74 -2.15 -19.20 -2.89
C ASP A 74 -1.23 -19.76 -4.00
N ILE A 75 -0.09 -19.10 -4.22
CA ILE A 75 0.83 -19.43 -5.34
C ILE A 75 1.41 -20.85 -5.28
N ASN A 76 1.45 -21.45 -4.11
CA ASN A 76 1.95 -22.81 -3.89
C ASN A 76 0.81 -23.81 -3.60
N GLY A 77 -0.43 -23.34 -3.58
CA GLY A 77 -1.60 -24.16 -3.31
C GLY A 77 -2.21 -24.75 -4.57
N PRO A 78 -3.19 -25.65 -4.43
CA PRO A 78 -3.87 -26.31 -5.55
C PRO A 78 -4.78 -25.36 -6.36
N SER A 79 -4.99 -24.12 -5.90
CA SER A 79 -5.90 -23.17 -6.54
C SER A 79 -5.37 -21.76 -6.40
N THR A 80 -4.40 -21.39 -7.23
CA THR A 80 -3.90 -20.03 -7.31
C THR A 80 -4.98 -19.09 -7.87
N ILE A 81 -5.22 -17.98 -7.18
CA ILE A 81 -6.20 -16.97 -7.57
C ILE A 81 -5.46 -15.73 -8.09
N PHE A 82 -5.75 -15.33 -9.33
CA PHE A 82 -5.30 -14.05 -9.85
C PHE A 82 -6.38 -12.97 -9.65
N GLN A 83 -5.98 -11.81 -9.16
CA GLN A 83 -6.84 -10.66 -8.95
C GLN A 83 -6.18 -9.38 -9.45
N VAL A 84 -6.98 -8.54 -10.12
CA VAL A 84 -6.60 -7.16 -10.44
C VAL A 84 -7.45 -6.23 -9.58
N ARG A 85 -6.81 -5.28 -8.89
CA ARG A 85 -7.50 -4.31 -8.06
C ARG A 85 -7.04 -2.89 -8.40
N LEU A 86 -7.98 -2.04 -8.77
CA LEU A 86 -7.75 -0.59 -8.80
C LEU A 86 -7.97 -0.04 -7.39
N ARG A 87 -7.00 0.71 -6.88
CA ARG A 87 -7.10 1.46 -5.62
C ARG A 87 -6.96 2.93 -5.90
N ILE A 88 -8.00 3.69 -5.57
CA ILE A 88 -7.97 5.14 -5.56
C ILE A 88 -8.07 5.57 -4.11
N GLN A 89 -7.07 6.29 -3.63
CA GLN A 89 -6.99 6.72 -2.24
C GLN A 89 -6.69 8.21 -2.19
N ASN A 90 -7.47 8.94 -1.41
CA ASN A 90 -7.10 10.27 -0.97
C ASN A 90 -6.60 10.19 0.48
N THR A 91 -5.61 11.00 0.81
CA THR A 91 -4.97 10.98 2.12
C THR A 91 -4.60 12.39 2.53
N PHE A 92 -5.13 12.84 3.66
CA PHE A 92 -4.77 14.12 4.26
C PHE A 92 -3.83 13.88 5.43
N LEU A 93 -2.63 14.47 5.33
CA LEU A 93 -1.62 14.42 6.37
C LEU A 93 -1.62 15.77 7.09
N PHE A 94 -2.07 15.76 8.34
CA PHE A 94 -2.13 16.92 9.20
C PHE A 94 -0.91 16.93 10.13
N PRO A 95 -0.08 17.98 10.11
CA PRO A 95 1.01 18.09 11.06
C PRO A 95 0.44 18.34 12.46
N LEU A 96 0.75 17.45 13.39
CA LEU A 96 0.36 17.59 14.79
C LEU A 96 1.41 18.37 15.58
N LYS A 97 2.67 17.99 15.43
CA LYS A 97 3.79 18.61 16.15
C LYS A 97 5.11 18.32 15.43
N LYS A 98 5.96 19.32 15.31
CA LYS A 98 7.36 19.13 14.95
C LYS A 98 8.16 18.79 16.20
N LEU A 99 8.87 17.67 16.18
CA LEU A 99 9.76 17.29 17.28
C LEU A 99 11.17 17.88 17.07
N ASN A 100 11.65 17.89 15.83
CA ASN A 100 12.91 18.52 15.43
C ASN A 100 12.89 18.84 13.92
N VAL A 101 14.01 19.29 13.34
CA VAL A 101 14.12 19.65 11.90
C VAL A 101 13.86 18.45 10.96
N HIS A 102 14.08 17.22 11.44
CA HIS A 102 14.00 15.98 10.66
C HIS A 102 12.78 15.10 10.98
N THR A 103 11.99 15.44 12.01
CA THR A 103 10.95 14.56 12.55
C THR A 103 9.66 15.34 12.83
N ASP A 104 8.63 15.01 12.05
CA ASP A 104 7.28 15.57 12.17
C ASP A 104 6.27 14.46 12.53
N LEU A 105 5.50 14.66 13.60
CA LEU A 105 4.33 13.84 13.92
C LEU A 105 3.16 14.28 13.06
N ASN A 106 2.56 13.33 12.35
CA ASN A 106 1.42 13.58 11.47
C ASN A 106 0.24 12.66 11.81
N HIS A 107 -0.97 13.23 11.80
CA HIS A 107 -2.20 12.44 11.79
C HIS A 107 -2.62 12.14 10.35
N ASN A 108 -3.13 10.93 10.12
CA ASN A 108 -3.51 10.47 8.80
C ASN A 108 -5.02 10.20 8.75
N LEU A 109 -5.73 10.90 7.87
CA LEU A 109 -7.10 10.58 7.48
C LEU A 109 -7.08 10.05 6.04
N SER A 110 -7.59 8.83 5.83
CA SER A 110 -7.71 8.20 4.52
C SER A 110 -9.12 7.66 4.29
N ASN A 111 -9.59 7.79 3.06
CA ASN A 111 -10.89 7.31 2.59
C ASN A 111 -10.74 6.07 1.68
N GLU A 112 -9.93 5.08 2.09
CA GLU A 112 -9.87 3.79 1.38
C GLU A 112 -11.23 3.10 1.31
#